data_AF-A0A7Y7P674-F1
#
_entry.id   AF-A0A7Y7P674-F1
#
_cell.length_a   1.000
_cell.length_b   1.000
_cell.length_c   1.000
_cell.angle_alpha   90.00
_cell.angle_beta   90.00
_cell.angle_gamma   90.00
#
_symmetry.space_group_name_H-M   'P 1'
#
loop_
_entity.id
_entity.type
_entity.pdbx_description
1 polymer ?
#
loop_
_entity_poly.entity_id
_entity_poly.type
_entity_poly.pdbx_seq_one_letter_code
_entity_poly.pdbx_strand_id
1 'polypeptide(L)' 'MKKPVTLHWLRHSYATHLLESGTDLRYIQEILGHKSSKTTEIYTHVSTQSIQKIKSPFDDL' A
#
# COMPACT_ATOMS: atom_id res chain seq x y z
N MET A 1 16.36 -19.37 12.48
CA MET A 1 16.22 -19.40 11.00
C MET A 1 16.60 -18.04 10.44
N LYS A 2 17.76 -17.88 9.79
CA LYS A 2 18.12 -16.63 9.09
C LYS A 2 17.42 -16.65 7.73
N LYS A 3 16.28 -15.96 7.61
CA LYS A 3 15.64 -15.75 6.30
C LYS A 3 16.52 -14.76 5.52
N PRO A 4 16.92 -15.06 4.27
CA PRO A 4 17.70 -14.11 3.48
C PRO A 4 16.84 -12.88 3.19
N VAL A 5 17.28 -11.73 3.69
CA VAL A 5 16.73 -10.44 3.29
C VAL A 5 17.14 -10.22 1.85
N THR A 6 16.20 -10.39 0.93
CA THR A 6 16.40 -10.08 -0.50
C THR A 6 15.92 -8.66 -0.79
N LEU A 7 16.39 -8.07 -1.89
CA LEU A 7 15.90 -6.79 -2.41
C LEU A 7 14.37 -6.72 -2.55
N HIS A 8 13.73 -7.87 -2.72
CA HIS A 8 12.28 -7.98 -2.75
C HIS A 8 11.63 -7.57 -1.41
N TRP A 9 12.22 -7.93 -0.27
CA TRP A 9 11.71 -7.53 1.04
C TRP A 9 11.81 -6.02 1.25
N LEU A 10 12.90 -5.39 0.80
CA LEU A 10 13.04 -3.94 0.86
C LEU A 10 11.98 -3.24 0.00
N ARG A 11 11.73 -3.74 -1.22
CA ARG A 11 10.65 -3.25 -2.09
C ARG A 11 9.28 -3.38 -1.42
N HIS A 12 9.03 -4.51 -0.74
CA HIS A 12 7.80 -4.70 0.01
C HIS A 12 7.68 -3.71 1.17
N SER A 13 8.72 -3.55 1.98
CA SER A 13 8.73 -2.59 3.09
C SER A 13 8.51 -1.16 2.62
N TYR A 14 9.12 -0.76 1.50
CA TYR A 14 8.94 0.57 0.91
C TYR A 14 7.50 0.81 0.47
N ALA A 15 6.90 -0.14 -0.25
CA ALA A 15 5.52 -0.05 -0.72
C ALA A 15 4.50 -0.02 0.44
N THR A 16 4.70 -0.86 1.46
CA THR A 16 3.86 -0.85 2.67
C THR A 16 3.98 0.48 3.40
N HIS A 17 5.18 1.02 3.56
CA HIS A 17 5.39 2.29 4.25
C HIS A 17 4.74 3.48 3.52
N LEU A 18 4.84 3.52 2.18
CA LEU A 18 4.11 4.51 1.37
C LEU A 18 2.60 4.41 1.59
N LEU A 19 2.05 3.20 1.60
CA LEU A 19 0.63 3.01 1.80
C LEU A 19 0.17 3.37 3.22
N GLU A 20 0.97 3.07 4.25
CA GLU A 20 0.72 3.46 5.64
C GLU A 20 0.81 4.98 5.84
N SER A 21 1.66 5.67 5.07
CA SER A 21 1.74 7.14 5.07
C SER A 21 0.53 7.82 4.40
N GLY A 22 -0.38 7.05 3.80
CA GLY A 22 -1.55 7.55 3.08
C GLY A 22 -1.28 7.88 1.61
N THR A 23 -0.16 7.41 1.05
CA THR A 23 0.08 7.52 -0.39
C THR A 23 -0.93 6.67 -1.14
N ASP A 24 -1.55 7.24 -2.17
CA ASP A 24 -2.54 6.55 -2.97
C ASP A 24 -1.91 5.37 -3.76
N LEU A 25 -2.68 4.28 -3.84
CA LEU A 25 -2.24 3.00 -4.42
C LEU A 25 -1.79 3.14 -5.88
N ARG A 26 -2.35 4.08 -6.63
CA ARG A 26 -2.01 4.36 -8.02
C ARG A 26 -0.61 4.95 -8.15
N TYR A 27 -0.23 5.85 -7.25
CA TYR A 27 1.14 6.39 -7.21
C TYR A 27 2.15 5.31 -6.83
N ILE A 28 1.82 4.47 -5.85
CA ILE A 28 2.66 3.33 -5.47
C ILE A 28 2.81 2.36 -6.66
N GLN A 29 1.74 2.13 -7.42
CA GLN A 29 1.78 1.30 -8.63
C GLN A 29 2.76 1.86 -9.67
N GLU A 30 2.72 3.17 -9.94
CA GLU A 30 3.61 3.81 -10.91
C GLU A 30 5.07 3.81 -10.45
N ILE A 31 5.35 4.16 -9.19
CA ILE A 31 6.70 4.16 -8.61
C ILE A 31 7.34 2.77 -8.67
N LEU A 32 6.54 1.72 -8.46
CA LEU A 32 7.00 0.34 -8.51
C LEU A 32 7.04 -0.24 -9.94
N GLY A 33 6.48 0.45 -10.93
CA GLY A 33 6.39 -0.04 -12.31
C GLY A 33 5.47 -1.24 -12.47
N HIS A 34 4.42 -1.35 -11.65
CA HIS A 34 3.48 -2.46 -11.72
C HIS A 34 2.53 -2.31 -12.91
N LYS A 35 2.57 -3.28 -13.84
CA LYS A 35 1.63 -3.34 -14.98
C LYS A 35 0.17 -3.56 -14.57
N SER A 36 -0.08 -4.08 -13.37
CA SER A 36 -1.43 -4.39 -12.87
C SER A 36 -1.63 -3.79 -11.48
N SER A 37 -2.81 -3.24 -11.21
CA SER A 37 -3.20 -2.79 -9.87
C SER A 37 -3.21 -3.96 -8.87
N LYS A 38 -3.54 -5.16 -9.35
CA LYS A 38 -3.62 -6.38 -8.54
C LYS A 38 -2.31 -6.75 -7.85
N THR A 39 -1.17 -6.43 -8.47
CA THR A 39 0.16 -6.63 -7.85
C THR A 39 0.50 -5.58 -6.79
N THR A 40 -0.21 -4.46 -6.76
CA THR A 40 -0.06 -3.41 -5.74
C THR A 40 -1.11 -3.58 -4.63
N GLU A 41 -2.29 -4.11 -4.95
CA GLU A 41 -3.37 -4.42 -4.00
C GLU A 41 -2.91 -5.38 -2.88
N ILE A 42 -1.87 -6.19 -3.09
CA ILE A 42 -1.30 -7.02 -2.03
C ILE A 42 -0.85 -6.21 -0.79
N TYR A 43 -0.52 -4.93 -0.96
CA TYR A 43 -0.12 -4.05 0.15
C TYR A 43 -1.32 -3.52 0.94
N THR A 44 -2.52 -3.49 0.37
CA THR A 44 -3.72 -3.00 1.06
C THR A 44 -4.18 -3.94 2.16
N HIS A 45 -3.87 -5.24 2.06
CA HIS A 45 -4.10 -6.19 3.14
C HIS A 45 -3.27 -5.91 4.39
N VAL A 46 -2.14 -5.20 4.25
CA VAL A 46 -1.21 -4.91 5.34
C VAL A 46 -1.46 -3.53 5.96
N SER A 47 -1.97 -2.58 5.17
CA SER A 47 -2.28 -1.23 5.65
C SER A 47 -3.71 -1.13 6.18
N THR A 48 -3.85 -1.12 7.51
CA THR A 48 -5.13 -0.98 8.23
C THR A 48 -5.73 0.43 8.20
N GLN A 49 -5.06 1.41 7.57
CA GLN A 49 -5.33 2.84 7.81
C GLN A 49 -6.40 3.48 6.92
N SER A 50 -6.81 2.86 5.81
CA SER A 50 -7.62 3.55 4.79
C SER A 50 -9.13 3.44 5.01
N ILE A 51 -9.66 2.31 5.54
CA ILE A 51 -11.12 2.13 5.66
C ILE A 51 -11.74 3.08 6.71
N GLN A 52 -11.02 3.41 7.78
CA GLN A 52 -11.56 4.25 8.88
C GLN A 52 -11.53 5.76 8.59
N LYS A 53 -10.82 6.19 7.54
CA LYS A 53 -10.73 7.62 7.15
C LYS A 53 -11.72 8.02 6.06
N ILE A 54 -12.48 7.07 5.51
CA ILE A 54 -13.51 7.36 4.51
C ILE A 54 -14.71 7.96 5.26
N LYS A 55 -14.74 9.29 5.36
CA LYS A 55 -15.96 10.02 5.71
C LYS A 55 -16.98 9.84 4.59
N SER A 56 -18.18 9.40 4.94
CA SER A 56 -19.29 9.43 3.99
C SER A 56 -19.61 10.90 3.67
N PRO A 57 -19.91 11.23 2.40
CA PRO A 57 -20.40 12.56 2.05
C PRO A 57 -21.74 12.91 2.74
N PHE A 58 -22.37 11.94 3.40
CA PHE A 58 -23.59 12.11 4.20
C PHE A 58 -23.35 12.16 5.71
N ASP A 59 -22.11 11.99 6.20
CA ASP A 59 -21.83 12.05 7.65
C ASP A 59 -21.88 13.48 8.22
N ASP A 60 -21.86 14.49 7.34
CA ASP A 60 -21.92 15.92 7.69
C ASP A 60 -23.30 16.56 7.34
N LEU A 61 -24.36 15.74 7.17
CA LEU A 61 -25.75 16.18 6.89
C LEU A 61 -26.63 16.22 8.14
#